data_AF-A0A1F8TK81-F1
#
_entry.id   AF-A0A1F8TK81-F1
#
_cell.length_a   1.000
_cell.length_b   1.000
_cell.length_c   1.000
_cell.angle_alpha   90.00
_cell.angle_beta   90.00
_cell.angle_gamma   90.00
#
_symmetry.space_group_name_H-M   'P 1'
#
loop_
_entity.id
_entity.type
_entity.pdbx_description
1 polymer ?
#
loop_
_entity_poly.entity_id
_entity_poly.type
_entity_poly.pdbx_seq_one_letter_code
_entity_poly.pdbx_strand_id
1 'polypeptide(L)'
;MQEPVVIYGGGEAAVQALTSALNQQGVHVLRSFDLRQAIAAHDEECDCPYHGSIHCTCQYIVLLAYDDDSDPVVITAHTRADVTHLRTLPRAGTPAKLAFLACLEATLRSLGRTRPSVTVEPPLSETS
;
A
#
# COMPACT_ATOMS: atom_id res chain seq x y z
N MET A 1 16.59 -1.47 -9.65
CA MET A 1 15.13 -1.45 -9.35
C MET A 1 14.95 -0.80 -7.98
N GLN A 2 14.19 0.30 -7.87
CA GLN A 2 13.95 0.93 -6.55
C GLN A 2 13.02 0.06 -5.71
N GLU A 3 13.42 -0.18 -4.47
CA GLU A 3 12.71 -1.05 -3.51
C GLU A 3 11.33 -0.47 -3.15
N PRO A 4 10.30 -1.32 -2.99
CA PRO A 4 9.00 -0.87 -2.52
C PRO A 4 9.14 -0.32 -1.10
N VAL A 5 8.33 0.68 -0.76
CA VAL A 5 8.18 1.03 0.65
C VAL A 5 7.30 -0.03 1.30
N VAL A 6 7.80 -0.61 2.39
CA VAL A 6 7.12 -1.69 3.10
C VAL A 6 6.42 -1.12 4.33
N ILE A 7 5.13 -1.41 4.45
CA ILE A 7 4.34 -1.12 5.64
C ILE A 7 3.83 -2.45 6.20
N TYR A 8 4.12 -2.71 7.46
CA TYR A 8 3.54 -3.85 8.20
C TYR A 8 2.12 -3.50 8.60
N GLY A 9 1.17 -4.28 8.08
CA GLY A 9 -0.26 -4.10 8.23
C GLY A 9 -1.02 -4.27 6.91
N GLY A 10 -2.36 -4.26 7.02
CA GLY A 10 -3.29 -4.40 5.90
C GLY A 10 -3.27 -3.21 4.93
N GLY A 11 -3.65 -3.48 3.68
CA GLY A 11 -3.63 -2.51 2.58
C GLY A 11 -4.52 -1.30 2.82
N GLU A 12 -5.73 -1.48 3.35
CA GLU A 12 -6.64 -0.38 3.67
C GLU A 12 -6.04 0.62 4.66
N ALA A 13 -5.46 0.14 5.76
CA ALA A 13 -4.86 1.00 6.77
C ALA A 13 -3.67 1.78 6.18
N ALA A 14 -2.85 1.11 5.36
CA ALA A 14 -1.73 1.73 4.66
C ALA A 14 -2.20 2.81 3.66
N VAL A 15 -3.22 2.50 2.85
CA VAL A 15 -3.79 3.43 1.86
C VAL A 15 -4.48 4.60 2.53
N GLN A 16 -5.19 4.39 3.63
CA GLN A 16 -5.85 5.46 4.39
C GLN A 16 -4.81 6.42 4.99
N ALA A 17 -3.75 5.89 5.59
CA ALA A 17 -2.66 6.69 6.15
C ALA A 17 -1.96 7.50 5.05
N LEU A 18 -1.68 6.87 3.91
CA LEU A 18 -1.06 7.51 2.76
C LEU A 18 -1.94 8.62 2.18
N THR A 19 -3.20 8.32 1.90
CA THR A 19 -4.18 9.28 1.37
C THR A 19 -4.30 10.49 2.30
N SER A 20 -4.38 10.25 3.60
CA SER A 20 -4.47 11.32 4.60
C SER A 20 -3.21 12.20 4.61
N ALA A 21 -2.02 11.61 4.56
CA ALA A 21 -0.76 12.34 4.55
C ALA A 21 -0.57 13.17 3.27
N LEU A 22 -0.97 12.63 2.12
CA LEU A 22 -0.90 13.32 0.83
C LEU A 22 -1.92 14.46 0.72
N ASN A 23 -3.17 14.22 1.15
CA ASN A 23 -4.20 15.27 1.16
C ASN A 23 -3.80 16.46 2.05
N GLN A 24 -3.11 16.21 3.18
CA GLN A 24 -2.57 17.27 4.04
C GLN A 24 -1.49 18.13 3.35
N GLN A 25 -0.84 17.60 2.31
CA GLN A 25 0.12 18.30 1.47
C GLN A 25 -0.54 18.97 0.26
N GLY A 26 -1.88 18.95 0.16
CA GLY A 26 -2.63 19.48 -0.98
C GLY A 26 -2.66 18.56 -2.19
N VAL A 27 -2.12 17.34 -2.10
CA VAL A 27 -2.15 16.36 -3.19
C VAL A 27 -3.52 15.72 -3.28
N HIS A 28 -4.15 15.76 -4.46
CA HIS A 28 -5.43 15.08 -4.67
C HIS A 28 -5.21 13.61 -5.02
N VAL A 29 -5.76 12.70 -4.20
CA VAL A 29 -5.59 11.25 -4.36
C VAL A 29 -6.94 10.59 -4.67
N LEU A 30 -7.00 9.86 -5.78
CA LEU A 30 -8.18 9.10 -6.22
C LEU A 30 -7.87 7.59 -6.22
N ARG A 31 -8.74 6.78 -5.61
CA ARG A 31 -8.69 5.31 -5.77
C ARG A 31 -9.31 4.94 -7.10
N SER A 32 -8.52 4.40 -8.02
CA SER A 32 -8.97 4.03 -9.37
C SER A 32 -9.25 2.54 -9.53
N PHE A 33 -8.66 1.69 -8.68
CA PHE A 33 -8.90 0.25 -8.71
C PHE A 33 -8.73 -0.38 -7.32
N ASP A 34 -9.53 -1.40 -7.04
CA ASP A 34 -9.46 -2.23 -5.85
C ASP A 34 -9.79 -3.70 -6.21
N LEU A 35 -8.79 -4.57 -6.11
CA LEU A 35 -8.94 -5.99 -6.45
C LEU A 35 -9.99 -6.69 -5.59
N ARG A 36 -10.15 -6.32 -4.31
CA ARG A 36 -11.15 -6.97 -3.46
C ARG A 36 -12.56 -6.63 -3.93
N GLN A 37 -12.79 -5.37 -4.34
CA GLN A 37 -14.06 -4.97 -4.93
C GLN A 37 -14.29 -5.61 -6.29
N ALA A 38 -13.24 -5.71 -7.12
CA ALA A 38 -13.32 -6.35 -8.44
C ALA A 38 -13.62 -7.86 -8.33
N ILE A 39 -12.92 -8.61 -7.48
CA ILE A 39 -13.18 -10.04 -7.27
C ILE A 39 -14.57 -10.25 -6.68
N ALA A 40 -15.01 -9.44 -5.71
CA ALA A 40 -16.36 -9.53 -5.17
C ALA A 40 -17.46 -9.30 -6.23
N ALA A 41 -17.13 -8.63 -7.34
CA ALA A 41 -18.03 -8.43 -8.47
C ALA A 41 -17.92 -9.52 -9.56
N HIS A 42 -16.86 -10.33 -9.57
CA HIS A 42 -16.50 -11.19 -10.73
C HIS A 42 -16.07 -12.64 -10.41
N ASP A 43 -16.08 -13.08 -9.15
CA ASP A 43 -15.78 -14.47 -8.73
C ASP A 43 -14.51 -15.07 -9.37
N GLU A 44 -13.43 -14.29 -9.46
CA GLU A 44 -12.15 -14.76 -10.03
C GLU A 44 -11.27 -15.49 -9.01
N GLU A 45 -10.60 -16.56 -9.45
CA GLU A 45 -9.66 -17.36 -8.65
C GLU A 45 -8.35 -16.59 -8.40
N CYS A 46 -8.10 -16.27 -7.13
CA CYS A 46 -6.80 -15.79 -6.66
C CYS A 46 -6.00 -16.96 -6.06
N ASP A 47 -4.74 -17.14 -6.47
CA ASP A 47 -3.80 -18.18 -5.96
C ASP A 47 -3.41 -18.04 -4.47
N CYS A 48 -4.16 -17.24 -3.70
CA CYS A 48 -3.96 -17.16 -2.26
C CYS A 48 -4.53 -18.43 -1.60
N PRO A 49 -3.74 -19.18 -0.80
CA PRO A 49 -4.23 -20.40 -0.15
C PRO A 49 -5.32 -20.13 0.88
N TYR A 50 -5.47 -18.87 1.31
CA TYR A 50 -6.50 -18.43 2.22
C TYR A 50 -7.65 -17.71 1.52
N HIS A 51 -7.68 -17.66 0.18
CA HIS A 51 -8.69 -16.94 -0.58
C HIS A 51 -10.11 -17.38 -0.20
N GLY A 52 -11.04 -16.43 -0.11
CA GLY A 52 -12.41 -16.69 0.35
C GLY A 52 -12.58 -16.93 1.86
N SER A 53 -11.49 -17.04 2.64
CA SER A 53 -11.56 -17.16 4.10
C SER A 53 -11.33 -15.83 4.82
N ILE A 54 -11.67 -15.79 6.11
CA ILE A 54 -11.37 -14.65 7.00
C ILE A 54 -9.87 -14.36 7.14
N HIS A 55 -8.99 -15.29 6.73
CA HIS A 55 -7.54 -15.15 6.79
C HIS A 55 -6.96 -14.56 5.49
N CYS A 56 -7.78 -14.30 4.45
CA CYS A 56 -7.31 -13.70 3.21
C CYS A 56 -6.97 -12.21 3.39
N THR A 57 -5.69 -11.88 3.38
CA THR A 57 -5.22 -10.50 3.44
C THR A 57 -4.83 -9.92 2.07
N CYS A 58 -5.05 -10.68 0.98
CA CYS A 58 -4.71 -10.25 -0.38
C CYS A 58 -5.51 -9.01 -0.79
N GLN A 59 -4.79 -7.97 -1.21
CA GLN A 59 -5.37 -6.74 -1.72
C GLN A 59 -4.41 -6.12 -2.75
N TYR A 60 -4.99 -5.58 -3.82
CA TYR A 60 -4.26 -4.75 -4.77
C TYR A 60 -5.08 -3.49 -5.03
N ILE A 61 -4.58 -2.35 -4.57
CA ILE A 61 -5.21 -1.05 -4.77
C ILE A 61 -4.34 -0.22 -5.69
N VAL A 62 -4.98 0.49 -6.62
CA VAL A 62 -4.34 1.52 -7.43
C VAL A 62 -4.91 2.88 -7.02
N LEU A 63 -4.00 3.80 -6.71
CA LEU A 63 -4.29 5.20 -6.46
C LEU A 63 -3.70 6.05 -7.59
N LEU A 64 -4.35 7.16 -7.89
CA LEU A 64 -3.88 8.21 -8.77
C LEU A 64 -3.65 9.45 -7.92
N ALA A 65 -2.41 9.92 -7.87
CA ALA A 65 -2.03 11.15 -7.19
C ALA A 65 -1.83 12.25 -8.23
N TYR A 66 -2.56 13.34 -8.09
CA TYR A 66 -2.55 14.48 -9.01
C TYR A 66 -1.79 15.66 -8.40
N ASP A 67 -1.00 16.32 -9.23
CA ASP A 67 -0.68 17.74 -9.07
C ASP A 67 -1.61 18.56 -9.98
N ASP A 68 -1.63 19.89 -9.79
CA ASP A 68 -2.67 20.80 -10.27
C ASP A 68 -3.02 20.75 -11.77
N ASP A 69 -2.27 20.07 -12.67
CA ASP A 69 -2.68 19.91 -14.08
C ASP A 69 -1.85 18.88 -14.92
N SER A 70 -1.29 17.83 -14.31
CA SER A 70 -0.52 16.81 -15.06
C SER A 70 -1.09 15.39 -14.99
N ASP A 71 -0.61 14.52 -15.89
CA ASP A 71 -0.88 13.08 -15.83
C ASP A 71 -0.56 12.55 -14.42
N PRO A 72 -1.47 11.82 -13.76
CA PRO A 72 -1.28 11.40 -12.39
C PRO A 72 -0.05 10.51 -12.23
N VAL A 73 0.53 10.55 -11.04
CA VAL A 73 1.41 9.48 -10.59
C VAL A 73 0.55 8.36 -10.06
N VAL A 74 0.76 7.16 -10.59
CA VAL A 74 0.13 5.93 -10.13
C VAL A 74 0.85 5.44 -8.89
N ILE A 75 0.11 5.18 -7.82
CA ILE A 75 0.62 4.52 -6.62
C ILE A 75 -0.09 3.16 -6.50
N THR A 76 0.68 2.08 -6.43
CA THR A 76 0.14 0.74 -6.20
C THR A 76 0.39 0.31 -4.77
N ALA A 77 -0.63 -0.27 -4.14
CA ALA A 77 -0.55 -0.91 -2.84
C ALA A 77 -0.88 -2.39 -2.99
N HIS A 78 0.13 -3.24 -2.86
CA HIS A 78 -0.02 -4.68 -2.94
C HIS A 78 0.19 -5.29 -1.55
N THR A 79 -0.86 -5.89 -1.00
CA THR A 79 -0.85 -6.51 0.32
C THR A 79 -0.91 -8.02 0.22
N ARG A 80 -0.02 -8.68 0.97
CA ARG A 80 -0.03 -10.13 1.18
C ARG A 80 0.52 -10.44 2.57
N ALA A 81 -0.15 -11.32 3.30
CA ALA A 81 0.25 -11.76 4.65
C ALA A 81 0.53 -10.58 5.60
N ASP A 82 -0.38 -9.59 5.61
CA ASP A 82 -0.26 -8.35 6.41
C ASP A 82 1.02 -7.54 6.16
N VAL A 83 1.59 -7.66 4.96
CA VAL A 83 2.66 -6.80 4.49
C VAL A 83 2.17 -6.07 3.25
N THR A 84 2.18 -4.75 3.31
CA THR A 84 1.78 -3.88 2.19
C THR A 84 3.00 -3.27 1.53
N HIS A 85 3.15 -3.50 0.24
CA HIS A 85 4.18 -2.91 -0.60
C HIS A 85 3.61 -1.74 -1.39
N LEU A 86 4.15 -0.54 -1.16
CA LEU A 86 3.80 0.68 -1.87
C LEU A 86 4.83 1.00 -2.96
N ARG A 87 4.36 1.39 -4.15
CA ARG A 87 5.22 1.78 -5.29
C ARG A 87 4.61 2.92 -6.11
N THR A 88 5.44 3.81 -6.62
CA THR A 88 5.10 4.90 -7.56
C THR A 88 5.47 4.54 -9.01
N LEU A 89 4.64 4.99 -9.97
CA LEU A 89 4.80 4.82 -11.43
C LEU A 89 4.19 6.02 -12.20
N PRO A 90 4.65 6.38 -13.41
CA PRO A 90 5.96 6.03 -13.97
C PRO A 90 7.07 6.81 -13.24
N ARG A 91 8.29 6.27 -13.25
CA ARG A 91 9.46 6.82 -12.51
C ARG A 91 10.30 7.81 -13.33
N ALA A 92 9.73 8.32 -14.42
CA ALA A 92 10.38 9.26 -15.31
C ALA A 92 9.34 10.26 -15.81
N GLY A 93 9.79 11.46 -16.15
CA GLY A 93 8.92 12.53 -16.61
C GLY A 93 9.68 13.85 -16.71
N THR A 94 8.93 14.93 -16.84
CA THR A 94 9.46 16.29 -16.76
C THR A 94 10.11 16.55 -15.40
N PRO A 95 11.00 17.57 -15.27
CA PRO A 95 11.58 17.93 -13.98
C PRO A 95 10.54 18.20 -12.89
N ALA A 96 9.40 18.82 -13.24
CA ALA A 96 8.27 19.01 -12.33
C ALA A 96 7.70 17.67 -11.84
N LYS A 97 7.46 16.72 -12.75
CA LYS A 97 6.98 15.38 -12.40
C LYS A 97 7.97 14.60 -11.53
N LEU A 98 9.28 14.76 -11.75
CA LEU A 98 10.31 14.16 -10.90
C LEU A 98 10.32 14.77 -9.49
N ALA A 99 10.13 16.09 -9.36
CA ALA A 99 10.00 16.74 -8.06
C ALA A 99 8.76 16.25 -7.31
N PHE A 100 7.63 16.12 -8.01
CA PHE A 100 6.41 15.57 -7.45
C PHE A 100 6.58 14.09 -7.02
N LEU A 101 7.18 13.26 -7.86
CA LEU A 101 7.54 11.87 -7.52
C LEU A 101 8.41 11.80 -6.26
N ALA A 102 9.42 12.67 -6.14
CA ALA A 102 10.28 12.71 -4.97
C ALA A 102 9.50 13.08 -3.68
N CYS A 103 8.54 14.01 -3.79
CA CYS A 103 7.64 14.37 -2.69
C CYS A 103 6.77 13.18 -2.27
N LEU A 104 6.12 12.52 -3.23
CA LEU A 104 5.30 11.33 -2.97
C LEU A 104 6.13 10.23 -2.29
N GLU A 105 7.32 9.95 -2.81
CA GLU A 105 8.20 8.94 -2.23
C GLU A 105 8.68 9.29 -0.82
N ALA A 106 8.93 10.57 -0.53
CA ALA A 106 9.27 11.02 0.82
C ALA A 106 8.10 10.74 1.79
N THR A 107 6.87 11.01 1.36
CA THR A 107 5.65 10.71 2.14
C THR A 107 5.44 9.21 2.30
N LEU A 108 5.67 8.39 1.26
CA LEU A 108 5.61 6.94 1.40
C LEU A 108 6.63 6.47 2.45
N ARG A 109 7.89 6.92 2.35
CA ARG A 109 8.95 6.53 3.29
C ARG A 109 8.68 6.95 4.73
N SER A 110 8.06 8.12 4.96
CA SER A 110 7.71 8.56 6.31
C SER A 110 6.65 7.68 6.98
N LEU A 111 5.83 7.00 6.17
CA LEU A 111 4.85 6.00 6.62
C LEU A 111 5.44 4.60 6.78
N GLY A 112 6.62 4.36 6.20
CA GLY A 112 7.34 3.10 6.33
C GLY A 112 7.60 2.79 7.80
N ARG A 113 6.91 1.78 8.33
CA ARG A 113 7.10 1.33 9.71
C ARG A 113 8.21 0.28 9.75
N THR A 114 9.05 0.34 10.77
CA THR A 114 9.95 -0.78 11.10
C THR A 114 9.12 -2.03 11.41
N ARG A 115 9.68 -3.21 11.11
CA ARG A 115 9.04 -4.49 11.44
C ARG A 115 8.71 -4.49 12.93
N PRO A 116 7.45 -4.70 13.34
CA PRO A 116 7.19 -4.93 14.76
C PRO A 116 8.00 -6.16 15.15
N SER A 117 8.90 -6.01 16.12
CA SER A 117 9.54 -7.15 16.76
C SER A 117 8.41 -7.97 17.38
N VAL A 118 8.13 -9.14 16.81
CA VAL A 118 7.26 -10.11 17.47
C VAL A 118 8.01 -10.55 18.72
N THR A 119 7.61 -10.04 19.88
CA THR A 119 7.93 -10.69 21.14
C THR A 119 7.15 -11.99 21.14
N VAL A 120 7.82 -13.09 20.78
CA VAL A 120 7.29 -14.42 21.06
C VAL A 120 7.34 -14.56 22.58
N GLU A 121 6.20 -14.42 23.25
CA GLU A 121 6.09 -14.88 24.64
C GLU A 121 6.44 -16.38 24.64
N PRO A 122 7.42 -16.83 25.45
CA PRO A 122 7.71 -18.25 25.55
C PRO A 122 6.45 -18.97 26.06
N PRO A 123 6.17 -20.19 25.57
CA PRO A 123 5.04 -20.96 26.10
C PRO A 123 5.21 -21.10 27.60
N LEU A 124 4.16 -20.77 28.35
CA LEU A 124 4.10 -20.97 29.79
C LEU A 124 4.39 -22.45 30.05
N SER A 125 5.56 -22.72 30.62
CA SER A 125 5.93 -24.06 31.08
C SER A 125 4.89 -24.49 32.11
N GLU A 126 4.14 -25.53 31.80
CA GLU A 126 3.28 -26.22 32.76
C GLU A 126 4.19 -26.81 33.85
N THR A 127 4.18 -26.19 35.03
CA THR A 127 4.81 -26.77 36.23
C THR A 127 3.89 -27.87 36.76
N SER A 128 4.36 -29.12 36.66
CA SER A 128 3.93 -30.23 37.53
C SER A 128 4.62 -30.16 38.89
#